data_AF-A0ABC8AEW3-F1
#
_entry.id   AF-A0ABC8AEW3-F1
#
_cell.length_a   1.000
_cell.length_b   1.000
_cell.length_c   1.000
_cell.angle_alpha   90.00
_cell.angle_beta   90.00
_cell.angle_gamma   90.00
#
_symmetry.space_group_name_H-M   'P 1'
#
loop_
_entity.id
_entity.type
_entity.pdbx_description
1 polymer ?
#
loop_
_entity_poly.entity_id
_entity_poly.type
_entity_poly.pdbx_seq_one_letter_code
_entity_poly.pdbx_strand_id
1 'polypeptide(L)'
;MIRSDYQSYLGKLKKYFRDFGVDYSVFSEEELGAKFYLYSDWMIELECEKFGSGVTVVIRHPEIGRKDGYAIWILMKAFESLKGKSYGDPSVENQIRFLVEEKELIFQYPSFYEAEYTRINDVH
;
A
#
# COMPACT_ATOMS: atom_id res chain seq x y z
N MET A 1 -4.81 21.19 -4.62
CA MET A 1 -5.38 21.29 -3.26
C MET A 1 -6.05 19.96 -2.98
N ILE A 2 -5.73 19.27 -1.88
CA ILE A 2 -6.35 17.98 -1.55
C ILE A 2 -7.82 18.17 -1.19
N ARG A 3 -8.70 17.36 -1.78
CA ARG A 3 -10.13 17.30 -1.46
C ARG A 3 -10.35 17.00 0.03
N SER A 4 -11.32 17.68 0.66
CA SER A 4 -11.47 17.75 2.13
C SER A 4 -11.74 16.41 2.81
N ASP A 5 -12.43 15.49 2.14
CA ASP A 5 -12.67 14.11 2.57
C ASP A 5 -11.38 13.28 2.67
N TYR A 6 -10.33 13.65 1.92
CA TYR A 6 -9.05 12.93 1.89
C TYR A 6 -8.00 13.45 2.87
N GLN A 7 -8.15 14.68 3.36
CA GLN A 7 -7.24 15.24 4.37
C GLN A 7 -7.20 14.37 5.64
N SER A 8 -8.32 13.77 6.01
CA SER A 8 -8.40 12.84 7.15
C SER A 8 -7.56 11.58 6.92
N TYR A 9 -7.65 10.97 5.73
CA TYR A 9 -6.90 9.75 5.39
C TYR A 9 -5.40 10.02 5.24
N LEU A 10 -5.04 11.14 4.64
CA LEU A 10 -3.64 11.58 4.56
C LEU A 10 -3.06 11.83 5.96
N GLY A 11 -3.81 12.49 6.84
CA GLY A 11 -3.41 12.71 8.23
C GLY A 11 -3.21 11.39 8.98
N LYS A 12 -4.11 10.41 8.79
CA LYS A 12 -3.97 9.06 9.32
C LYS A 12 -2.73 8.35 8.79
N LEU A 13 -2.49 8.39 7.48
CA LEU A 13 -1.32 7.76 6.85
C LEU A 13 -0.01 8.32 7.44
N LYS A 14 0.14 9.65 7.48
CA LYS A 14 1.31 10.32 8.08
C LYS A 14 1.45 9.99 9.56
N LYS A 15 0.35 9.90 10.30
CA LYS A 15 0.36 9.47 11.71
C LYS A 15 0.89 8.04 11.83
N TYR A 16 0.36 7.09 11.06
CA TYR A 16 0.76 5.69 11.13
C TYR A 16 2.19 5.44 10.65
N PHE A 17 2.68 6.20 9.67
CA PHE A 17 4.11 6.16 9.33
C PHE A 17 4.99 6.52 10.53
N ARG A 18 4.63 7.58 11.26
CA ARG A 18 5.34 7.96 12.47
C ARG A 18 5.23 6.90 13.57
N ASP A 19 4.00 6.43 13.83
CA ASP A 19 3.71 5.50 14.92
C ASP A 19 4.37 4.14 14.70
N PHE A 20 4.54 3.71 13.45
CA PHE A 20 5.14 2.43 13.09
C PHE A 20 6.58 2.52 12.55
N GLY A 21 7.19 3.71 12.57
CA GLY A 21 8.59 3.89 12.15
C GLY A 21 8.83 3.66 10.65
N VAL A 22 7.88 4.06 9.80
CA VAL A 22 8.06 4.08 8.34
C VAL A 22 8.78 5.36 7.94
N ASP A 23 10.02 5.20 7.49
CA ASP A 23 10.80 6.31 6.96
C ASP A 23 10.44 6.62 5.51
N TYR A 24 10.32 7.91 5.18
CA TYR A 24 10.04 8.40 3.83
C TYR A 24 10.76 9.73 3.56
N SER A 25 11.18 9.98 2.30
CA SER A 25 12.08 11.09 1.95
C SER A 25 11.43 12.23 1.17
N VAL A 26 10.51 11.92 0.26
CA VAL A 26 9.89 12.89 -0.65
C VAL A 26 8.38 12.71 -0.65
N PHE A 27 7.66 13.82 -0.65
CA PHE A 27 6.23 13.90 -0.48
C PHE A 27 5.61 14.80 -1.55
N SER A 28 4.74 14.25 -2.40
CA SER A 28 3.93 15.02 -3.36
C SER A 28 2.46 14.92 -2.97
N GLU A 29 1.79 16.07 -2.83
CA GLU A 29 0.34 16.16 -2.65
C GLU A 29 -0.31 16.54 -3.98
N GLU A 30 -1.22 15.71 -4.46
CA GLU A 30 -2.05 15.96 -5.62
C GLU A 30 -3.52 16.09 -5.19
N GLU A 31 -4.41 16.61 -6.04
CA GLU A 31 -5.81 16.84 -5.67
C GLU A 31 -6.54 15.55 -5.22
N LEU A 32 -6.16 14.40 -5.81
CA LEU A 32 -6.79 13.10 -5.62
C LEU A 32 -5.88 12.07 -4.92
N GLY A 33 -4.77 12.51 -4.30
CA GLY A 33 -3.86 11.57 -3.67
C GLY A 33 -2.60 12.18 -3.10
N ALA A 34 -1.78 11.31 -2.54
CA ALA A 34 -0.47 11.66 -2.02
C ALA A 34 0.53 10.55 -2.33
N LYS A 35 1.76 10.94 -2.65
CA LYS A 35 2.85 10.01 -2.97
C LYS A 35 4.00 10.22 -2.00
N PHE A 36 4.55 9.12 -1.50
CA PHE A 36 5.68 9.11 -0.58
C PHE A 36 6.73 8.15 -1.09
N TYR A 37 7.98 8.60 -1.17
CA TYR A 37 9.11 7.75 -1.50
C TYR A 37 9.62 7.07 -0.24
N LEU A 38 9.64 5.73 -0.27
CA LEU A 38 10.20 4.87 0.78
C LEU A 38 11.67 4.55 0.46
N TYR A 39 12.36 3.89 1.39
CA TYR A 39 13.67 3.31 1.10
C TYR A 39 13.56 2.13 0.12
N SER A 40 14.58 1.95 -0.73
CA SER A 40 14.69 0.88 -1.75
C SER A 40 13.85 1.10 -3.02
N ASP A 41 13.79 2.34 -3.52
CA ASP A 41 13.10 2.73 -4.77
C ASP A 41 11.57 2.48 -4.80
N TRP A 42 11.00 2.00 -3.70
CA TRP A 42 9.56 1.85 -3.54
C TRP A 42 8.88 3.18 -3.25
N MET A 43 7.69 3.36 -3.81
CA MET A 43 6.78 4.47 -3.53
C MET A 43 5.53 3.92 -2.89
N ILE A 44 4.96 4.65 -1.95
CA ILE A 44 3.62 4.40 -1.42
C ILE A 44 2.71 5.57 -1.81
N GLU A 45 1.56 5.23 -2.37
CA GLU A 45 0.59 6.15 -2.89
C GLU A 45 -0.75 5.93 -2.22
N LEU A 46 -1.40 7.03 -1.88
CA LEU A 46 -2.80 7.02 -1.48
C LEU A 46 -3.62 7.36 -2.73
N GLU A 47 -4.19 6.34 -3.36
CA GLU A 47 -4.98 6.46 -4.58
C GLU A 47 -6.48 6.39 -4.27
N CYS A 48 -7.24 7.31 -4.86
CA CYS A 48 -8.69 7.34 -4.77
C CYS A 48 -9.30 6.53 -5.92
N GLU A 49 -10.38 5.80 -5.64
CA GLU A 49 -11.34 5.28 -6.63
C GLU A 49 -10.79 4.28 -7.68
N LYS A 50 -9.47 3.99 -7.69
CA LYS A 50 -8.85 3.10 -8.67
C LYS A 50 -9.20 1.61 -8.49
N PHE A 51 -9.46 1.18 -7.26
CA PHE A 51 -9.78 -0.20 -6.89
C PHE A 51 -11.19 -0.36 -6.27
N GLY A 52 -12.11 0.61 -6.49
CA GLY A 52 -13.48 0.60 -5.96
C GLY A 52 -13.84 1.85 -5.13
N SER A 53 -14.94 1.81 -4.37
CA SER A 53 -15.37 2.95 -3.54
C SER A 53 -14.51 3.10 -2.28
N GLY A 54 -13.56 4.03 -2.29
CA GLY A 54 -12.76 4.38 -1.12
C GLY A 54 -11.34 4.81 -1.42
N VAL A 55 -10.53 4.86 -0.36
CA VAL A 55 -9.09 5.15 -0.40
C VAL A 55 -8.32 3.84 -0.40
N THR A 56 -7.45 3.65 -1.39
CA THR A 56 -6.54 2.51 -1.47
C THR A 56 -5.11 2.97 -1.21
N VAL A 57 -4.39 2.23 -0.38
CA VAL A 57 -2.95 2.41 -0.27
C VAL A 57 -2.28 1.46 -1.26
N VAL A 58 -1.42 2.00 -2.11
CA VAL A 58 -0.73 1.28 -3.18
C VAL A 58 0.76 1.42 -2.98
N ILE A 59 1.53 0.36 -3.24
CA ILE A 59 2.97 0.45 -3.37
C ILE A 59 3.42 0.23 -4.81
N ARG A 60 4.44 0.97 -5.26
CA ARG A 60 4.98 0.90 -6.61
C ARG A 60 6.49 0.77 -6.54
N HIS A 61 7.08 -0.01 -7.43
CA HIS A 61 8.51 -0.02 -7.67
C HIS A 61 8.74 0.30 -9.15
N PRO A 62 9.60 1.26 -9.51
CA PRO A 62 9.76 1.74 -10.89
C PRO A 62 10.21 0.64 -11.85
N GLU A 63 10.98 -0.34 -11.36
CA GLU A 63 11.51 -1.44 -12.19
C GLU A 63 10.63 -2.69 -12.20
N ILE A 64 9.68 -2.82 -11.25
CA ILE A 64 8.73 -3.93 -11.28
C ILE A 64 7.63 -3.49 -12.23
N GLY A 65 7.67 -4.01 -13.47
CA GLY A 65 6.88 -3.58 -14.64
C GLY A 65 5.35 -3.61 -14.51
N ARG A 66 4.80 -3.68 -13.30
CA ARG A 66 3.39 -3.57 -13.00
C ARG A 66 2.97 -2.10 -12.97
N LYS A 67 2.41 -1.64 -14.08
CA LYS A 67 1.95 -0.24 -14.28
C LYS A 67 1.04 0.29 -13.18
N ASP A 68 0.28 -0.57 -12.50
CA ASP A 68 -0.68 -0.16 -11.47
C ASP A 68 -0.17 -0.28 -10.03
N GLY A 69 1.03 -0.84 -9.83
CA GLY A 69 1.55 -1.15 -8.51
C GLY A 69 0.81 -2.29 -7.83
N TYR A 70 1.01 -2.41 -6.53
CA TYR A 70 0.36 -3.38 -5.66
C TYR A 70 -0.54 -2.67 -4.66
N ALA A 71 -1.85 -2.91 -4.74
CA ALA A 71 -2.79 -2.49 -3.72
C ALA A 71 -2.53 -3.29 -2.43
N ILE A 72 -2.30 -2.59 -1.31
CA ILE A 72 -1.90 -3.24 -0.06
C ILE A 72 -2.98 -4.19 0.45
N TRP A 73 -4.27 -3.88 0.28
CA TRP A 73 -5.33 -4.80 0.70
C TRP A 73 -5.35 -6.12 -0.08
N ILE A 74 -4.88 -6.13 -1.34
CA ILE A 74 -4.71 -7.36 -2.13
C ILE A 74 -3.47 -8.12 -1.64
N LEU A 75 -2.37 -7.40 -1.34
CA LEU A 75 -1.19 -8.01 -0.73
C LEU A 75 -1.52 -8.66 0.61
N MET A 76 -2.34 -8.01 1.45
CA MET A 76 -2.85 -8.62 2.69
C MET A 76 -3.50 -9.96 2.37
N LYS A 77 -4.51 -10.00 1.48
CA LYS A 77 -5.18 -11.26 1.10
C LYS A 77 -4.23 -12.33 0.54
N ALA A 78 -3.24 -11.92 -0.26
CA ALA A 78 -2.24 -12.84 -0.79
C ALA A 78 -1.39 -13.44 0.33
N PHE A 79 -0.93 -12.63 1.28
CA PHE A 79 -0.17 -13.11 2.43
C PHE A 79 -1.04 -13.94 3.39
N GLU A 80 -2.32 -13.59 3.57
CA GLU A 80 -3.25 -14.41 4.36
C GLU A 80 -3.38 -15.81 3.77
N SER A 81 -3.49 -15.92 2.45
CA SER A 81 -3.53 -17.19 1.72
C SER A 81 -2.20 -17.97 1.85
N LEU A 82 -1.07 -17.30 1.65
CA LEU A 82 0.26 -17.94 1.62
C LEU A 82 0.78 -18.34 3.01
N LYS A 83 0.47 -17.55 4.05
CA LYS A 83 1.00 -17.74 5.41
C LYS A 83 -0.03 -18.29 6.40
N GLY A 84 -1.32 -18.32 6.04
CA GLY A 84 -2.39 -18.76 6.94
C GLY A 84 -2.62 -17.83 8.14
N LYS A 85 -2.19 -16.57 8.06
CA LYS A 85 -2.32 -15.55 9.11
C LYS A 85 -3.29 -14.46 8.65
N SER A 86 -4.21 -14.01 9.50
CA SER A 86 -5.05 -12.85 9.17
C SER A 86 -4.41 -11.52 9.57
N TYR A 87 -4.58 -10.48 8.74
CA TYR A 87 -4.11 -9.12 8.99
C TYR A 87 -5.24 -8.14 9.34
N GLY A 88 -6.50 -8.61 9.37
CA GLY A 88 -7.68 -7.82 9.70
C GLY A 88 -8.36 -7.16 8.50
N ASP A 89 -9.33 -6.28 8.76
CA ASP A 89 -10.02 -5.52 7.72
C ASP A 89 -9.07 -4.54 7.02
N PRO A 90 -9.31 -4.17 5.74
CA PRO A 90 -8.39 -3.33 4.97
C PRO A 90 -8.47 -1.83 5.33
N SER A 91 -8.54 -1.48 6.61
CA SER A 91 -8.37 -0.09 7.06
C SER A 91 -6.96 0.44 6.74
N VAL A 92 -6.81 1.77 6.66
CA VAL A 92 -5.49 2.40 6.44
C VAL A 92 -4.50 1.97 7.52
N GLU A 93 -4.93 1.86 8.77
CA GLU A 93 -4.08 1.40 9.88
C GLU A 93 -3.55 -0.01 9.66
N ASN A 94 -4.45 -0.96 9.35
CA ASN A 94 -4.07 -2.36 9.15
C ASN A 94 -3.19 -2.52 7.91
N GLN A 95 -3.44 -1.74 6.84
CA GLN A 95 -2.59 -1.72 5.65
C GLN A 95 -1.15 -1.26 5.97
N ILE A 96 -0.98 -0.20 6.78
CA ILE A 96 0.37 0.26 7.16
C ILE A 96 1.04 -0.70 8.15
N ARG A 97 0.28 -1.23 9.12
CA ARG A 97 0.82 -2.23 10.04
C ARG A 97 1.30 -3.49 9.30
N PHE A 98 0.52 -3.97 8.34
CA PHE A 98 0.91 -5.06 7.44
C PHE A 98 2.21 -4.74 6.69
N LEU A 99 2.31 -3.54 6.10
CA LEU A 99 3.49 -3.12 5.36
C LEU A 99 4.75 -3.17 6.24
N VAL A 100 4.66 -2.71 7.49
CA VAL A 100 5.78 -2.72 8.43
C VAL A 100 6.14 -4.13 8.87
N GLU A 101 5.14 -4.97 9.12
CA GLU A 101 5.34 -6.34 9.55
C GLU A 101 6.01 -7.20 8.48
N GLU A 102 5.58 -7.04 7.23
CA GLU A 102 5.99 -7.89 6.10
C GLU A 102 7.01 -7.21 5.17
N LYS A 103 7.59 -6.07 5.57
CA LYS A 103 8.44 -5.21 4.74
C LYS A 103 9.57 -5.95 4.02
N GLU A 104 10.19 -6.94 4.67
CA GLU A 104 11.28 -7.71 4.07
C GLU A 104 10.78 -8.52 2.87
N LEU A 105 9.69 -9.28 3.05
CA LEU A 105 9.08 -10.06 1.96
C LEU A 105 8.52 -9.16 0.87
N ILE A 106 7.85 -8.07 1.24
CA ILE A 106 7.23 -7.15 0.29
C ILE A 106 8.28 -6.50 -0.61
N PHE A 107 9.35 -5.94 -0.02
CA PHE A 107 10.28 -5.10 -0.74
C PHE A 107 11.48 -5.85 -1.34
N GLN A 108 11.90 -6.97 -0.75
CA GLN A 108 13.07 -7.72 -1.22
C GLN A 108 12.71 -8.98 -2.00
N TYR A 109 11.50 -9.52 -1.82
CA TYR A 109 11.09 -10.80 -2.41
C TYR A 109 9.74 -10.74 -3.15
N PRO A 110 9.56 -9.90 -4.19
CA PRO A 110 8.33 -9.86 -4.99
C PRO A 110 7.86 -11.23 -5.50
N SER A 111 8.81 -12.10 -5.87
CA SER A 111 8.54 -13.46 -6.34
C SER A 111 7.80 -14.35 -5.33
N PHE A 112 7.78 -14.00 -4.03
CA PHE A 112 7.02 -14.71 -3.01
C PHE A 112 5.50 -14.56 -3.19
N TYR A 113 5.02 -13.37 -3.55
CA TYR A 113 3.59 -13.03 -3.53
C TYR A 113 3.02 -12.69 -4.91
N GLU A 114 3.84 -12.43 -5.92
CA GLU A 114 3.39 -11.94 -7.24
C GLU A 114 2.34 -12.85 -7.92
N ALA A 115 2.56 -14.16 -7.89
CA ALA A 115 1.63 -15.12 -8.50
C ALA A 115 0.27 -15.11 -7.79
N GLU A 116 0.29 -15.13 -6.45
CA GLU A 116 -0.94 -15.18 -5.64
C GLU A 116 -1.70 -13.85 -5.68
N TYR A 117 -0.98 -12.72 -5.63
CA TYR A 117 -1.58 -11.42 -5.84
C TYR A 117 -2.31 -11.40 -7.18
N THR A 118 -1.65 -11.82 -8.27
CA THR A 118 -2.24 -11.77 -9.62
C THR A 118 -3.50 -12.62 -9.70
N ARG A 119 -3.47 -13.82 -9.14
CA ARG A 119 -4.65 -14.69 -9.03
C ARG A 119 -5.82 -14.03 -8.29
N ILE A 120 -5.56 -13.27 -7.22
CA ILE A 120 -6.61 -12.57 -6.45
C ILE A 120 -7.11 -11.32 -7.20
N ASN A 121 -6.20 -10.60 -7.85
CA ASN A 121 -6.52 -9.36 -8.57
C ASN A 121 -7.34 -9.63 -9.84
N ASP A 122 -7.14 -10.76 -10.52
CA ASP A 122 -7.90 -11.11 -11.73
C ASP A 122 -9.36 -11.52 -11.44
N VAL A 123 -9.69 -11.77 -10.16
CA VAL A 123 -11.03 -12.18 -9.71
C VAL A 123 -11.89 -10.97 -9.30
N HIS A 124 -11.28 -9.79 -9.10
CA HIS A 124 -11.95 -8.54 -8.74
C HIS A 124 -11.95 -7.55 -9.89
#